data_AF-A0A7V8V8X1-F1
#
_entry.id   AF-A0A7V8V8X1-F1
#
_cell.length_a   1.000
_cell.length_b   1.000
_cell.length_c   1.000
_cell.angle_alpha   90.00
_cell.angle_beta   90.00
_cell.angle_gamma   90.00
#
_symmetry.space_group_name_H-M   'P 1'
#
loop_
_entity.id
_entity.type
_entity.pdbx_description
1 polymer ?
#
loop_
_entity_poly.entity_id
_entity_poly.type
_entity_poly.pdbx_seq_one_letter_code
_entity_poly.pdbx_strand_id
1 'polypeptide(L)'
;MSQDPSNLDTIKQQIRQGNKLEAIKTLREESGIGLKEAKDQVDAIQAKMIADGETLPKAGGCAGVLILIAAGLGSLGAWMLT
;
A
#
# COMPACT_ATOMS: atom_id res chain seq x y z
N MET A 1 11.45 18.63 -16.77
CA MET A 1 11.21 17.72 -15.65
C MET A 1 10.64 16.44 -16.24
N SER A 2 11.53 15.52 -16.60
CA SER A 2 11.22 14.24 -17.22
C SER A 2 10.85 13.26 -16.12
N GLN A 3 9.57 13.14 -15.79
CA GLN A 3 9.07 11.94 -15.14
C GLN A 3 8.70 10.98 -16.27
N ASP A 4 9.64 10.13 -16.68
CA ASP A 4 9.36 9.00 -17.55
C ASP A 4 8.41 8.05 -16.80
N PRO A 5 7.14 7.88 -17.24
CA PRO A 5 6.15 7.06 -16.53
C PRO A 5 6.59 5.59 -16.39
N SER A 6 7.50 5.12 -17.25
CA SER A 6 7.96 3.74 -17.33
C SER A 6 8.51 3.16 -16.02
N ASN A 7 9.26 3.93 -15.22
CA ASN A 7 9.97 3.38 -14.06
C ASN A 7 9.11 3.31 -12.80
N LEU A 8 8.24 4.29 -12.55
CA LEU A 8 7.29 4.24 -11.44
C LEU A 8 6.28 3.10 -11.61
N ASP A 9 5.80 2.89 -12.83
CA ASP A 9 4.91 1.77 -13.15
C ASP A 9 5.63 0.42 -13.00
N THR A 10 6.91 0.35 -13.39
CA THR A 10 7.76 -0.84 -13.17
C THR A 10 7.94 -1.13 -11.69
N ILE A 11 8.24 -0.12 -10.86
CA ILE A 11 8.39 -0.24 -9.40
C ILE A 11 7.08 -0.77 -8.79
N LYS A 12 5.92 -0.21 -9.17
CA LYS A 12 4.61 -0.68 -8.70
C LYS A 12 4.35 -2.12 -9.13
N GLN A 13 4.69 -2.49 -10.36
CA GLN A 13 4.52 -3.85 -10.86
C GLN A 13 5.41 -4.84 -10.10
N GLN A 14 6.68 -4.51 -9.88
CA GLN A 14 7.61 -5.31 -9.09
C GLN A 14 7.09 -5.51 -7.66
N ILE A 15 6.53 -4.47 -7.05
CA ILE A 15 5.87 -4.57 -5.73
C ILE A 15 4.67 -5.52 -5.78
N ARG A 16 3.80 -5.41 -6.80
CA ARG A 16 2.66 -6.33 -6.99
C ARG A 16 3.09 -7.79 -7.18
N GLN A 17 4.21 -8.02 -7.86
CA GLN A 17 4.77 -9.34 -8.13
C GLN A 17 5.53 -9.94 -6.92
N GLY A 18 5.77 -9.16 -5.86
CA GLY A 18 6.58 -9.57 -4.72
C GLY A 18 8.10 -9.36 -4.91
N ASN A 19 8.51 -8.78 -6.03
CA ASN A 19 9.91 -8.47 -6.38
C ASN A 19 10.38 -7.17 -5.72
N LYS A 20 10.23 -7.07 -4.39
CA LYS A 20 10.57 -5.87 -3.61
C LYS A 20 12.04 -5.45 -3.76
N LEU A 21 12.93 -6.41 -3.93
CA LEU A 21 14.36 -6.18 -4.09
C LEU A 21 14.69 -5.44 -5.39
N GLU A 22 14.02 -5.77 -6.49
CA GLU A 22 14.19 -5.05 -7.75
C GLU A 22 13.62 -3.63 -7.66
N ALA A 23 12.44 -3.46 -7.04
CA ALA A 23 11.85 -2.14 -6.81
C ALA A 23 12.78 -1.21 -6.01
N ILE A 24 13.44 -1.74 -4.97
CA ILE A 24 14.43 -1.00 -4.17
C ILE A 24 15.65 -0.64 -5.01
N LYS A 25 16.11 -1.56 -5.87
CA LYS A 25 17.26 -1.33 -6.75
C LYS A 25 16.96 -0.21 -7.74
N THR A 26 15.85 -0.29 -8.46
CA THR A 26 15.41 0.73 -9.42
C THR A 26 15.24 2.09 -8.74
N LEU A 27 14.54 2.14 -7.60
CA LEU A 27 14.34 3.39 -6.85
C LEU A 27 15.67 4.02 -6.39
N ARG A 28 16.63 3.19 -5.98
CA ARG A 28 17.99 3.63 -5.60
C ARG A 28 18.78 4.14 -6.80
N GLU A 29 18.75 3.44 -7.93
CA GLU A 29 19.49 3.82 -9.14
C GLU A 29 18.97 5.15 -9.72
N GLU A 30 17.67 5.40 -9.62
CA GLU A 30 17.05 6.64 -10.11
C GLU A 30 17.15 7.81 -9.13
N SER A 31 16.83 7.57 -7.85
CA SER A 31 16.75 8.63 -6.85
C SER A 31 18.08 8.91 -6.17
N GLY A 32 19.07 8.01 -6.30
CA GLY A 32 20.38 8.12 -5.64
C GLY A 32 20.34 7.99 -4.11
N ILE A 33 19.20 7.59 -3.53
CA ILE A 33 18.97 7.51 -2.09
C ILE A 33 19.67 6.30 -1.45
N GLY A 34 19.83 6.33 -0.13
CA GLY A 34 20.40 5.21 0.62
C GLY A 34 19.53 3.95 0.53
N LEU A 35 20.14 2.78 0.68
CA LEU A 35 19.42 1.49 0.65
C LEU A 35 18.29 1.42 1.68
N LYS A 36 18.51 2.05 2.85
CA LYS A 36 17.51 2.15 3.92
C LYS A 36 16.30 2.96 3.47
N GLU A 37 16.52 4.13 2.89
CA GLU A 37 15.45 5.02 2.41
C GLU A 37 14.68 4.41 1.24
N ALA A 38 15.38 3.75 0.30
CA ALA A 38 14.75 3.05 -0.80
C ALA A 38 13.86 1.91 -0.30
N LYS A 39 14.33 1.13 0.67
CA LYS A 39 13.53 0.09 1.31
C LYS A 39 12.29 0.66 1.98
N ASP A 40 12.45 1.73 2.77
CA ASP A 40 11.36 2.36 3.51
C ASP A 40 10.26 2.90 2.58
N GLN A 41 10.64 3.57 1.50
CA GLN A 41 9.70 4.04 0.48
C GLN A 41 8.95 2.90 -0.21
N VAL A 42 9.65 1.85 -0.64
CA VAL A 42 9.03 0.68 -1.28
C VAL A 42 8.09 -0.05 -0.30
N ASP A 43 8.47 -0.14 0.98
CA ASP A 43 7.63 -0.71 2.05
C ASP A 43 6.36 0.12 2.27
N ALA A 44 6.48 1.44 2.35
CA ALA A 44 5.35 2.36 2.49
C ALA A 44 4.40 2.30 1.29
N ILE A 45 4.94 2.20 0.06
CA ILE A 45 4.13 2.03 -1.16
C ILE A 45 3.39 0.70 -1.10
N GLN A 46 4.08 -0.39 -0.75
CA GLN A 46 3.46 -1.71 -0.60
C GLN A 46 2.34 -1.70 0.46
N ALA A 47 2.59 -1.11 1.62
CA ALA A 47 1.61 -1.01 2.70
C ALA A 47 0.38 -0.21 2.29
N LYS A 48 0.57 0.92 1.58
CA LYS A 48 -0.54 1.71 1.02
C LYS A 48 -1.33 0.93 -0.03
N MET A 49 -0.66 0.21 -0.93
CA MET A 49 -1.34 -0.64 -1.92
C MET A 49 -2.17 -1.76 -1.28
N ILE A 50 -1.77 -2.26 -0.12
CA ILE A 50 -2.56 -3.22 0.67
C ILE A 50 -3.73 -2.53 1.39
N ALA A 51 -3.54 -1.29 1.87
CA ALA A 51 -4.54 -0.54 2.62
C ALA A 51 -5.66 0.05 1.75
N ASP A 52 -5.37 0.47 0.51
CA ASP A 52 -6.34 1.06 -0.42
C ASP A 52 -7.33 0.06 -1.04
N GLY A 53 -7.25 -1.23 -0.69
CA GLY A 53 -8.34 -2.18 -0.97
C GLY A 53 -8.48 -2.64 -2.42
N GLU A 54 -7.43 -2.56 -3.24
CA GLU A 54 -7.37 -3.42 -4.42
C GLU A 54 -7.16 -4.86 -3.93
N THR A 55 -8.21 -5.67 -4.05
CA THR A 55 -8.16 -7.12 -3.89
C THR A 55 -7.08 -7.69 -4.79
N LEU A 56 -5.86 -7.86 -4.26
CA LEU A 56 -4.86 -8.74 -4.85
C LEU A 56 -5.54 -10.11 -5.03
N PRO A 57 -5.55 -10.73 -6.23
CA PRO A 57 -5.84 -12.15 -6.33
C PRO A 57 -4.72 -12.89 -5.61
N LYS A 58 -4.91 -13.05 -4.29
CA LYS A 58 -4.05 -13.83 -3.41
C LYS A 58 -4.27 -15.29 -3.78
N ALA A 59 -3.38 -15.82 -4.60
CA ALA A 59 -3.15 -17.26 -4.63
C ALA A 59 -2.81 -17.70 -3.20
N GLY A 60 -3.74 -18.42 -2.56
CA GLY A 60 -3.53 -19.22 -1.36
C GLY A 60 -3.69 -18.52 -0.01
N GLY A 61 -4.73 -18.93 0.73
CA GLY A 61 -4.60 -19.29 2.14
C GLY A 61 -5.26 -18.38 3.18
N CYS A 62 -6.38 -18.88 3.71
CA CYS A 62 -7.02 -18.63 5.02
C CYS A 62 -7.85 -17.35 5.20
N ALA A 63 -9.16 -17.58 5.12
CA ALA A 63 -10.26 -16.83 5.69
C ALA A 63 -10.01 -16.31 7.12
N GLY A 64 -10.62 -15.18 7.50
CA GLY A 64 -11.02 -15.03 8.90
C GLY A 64 -11.31 -13.64 9.48
N VAL A 65 -10.81 -12.54 8.92
CA VAL A 65 -10.91 -11.23 9.64
C VAL A 65 -11.39 -10.09 8.73
N LEU A 66 -12.51 -10.29 8.04
CA LEU A 66 -13.24 -9.19 7.37
C LEU A 66 -14.70 -9.07 7.83
N ILE A 67 -15.04 -9.61 8.99
CA ILE A 67 -16.35 -9.43 9.61
C ILE A 67 -16.08 -9.05 11.08
N LEU A 68 -16.76 -8.03 11.60
CA LEU A 68 -16.92 -7.67 13.04
C LEU A 68 -16.38 -6.33 13.58
N ILE A 69 -16.34 -5.21 12.83
CA ILE A 69 -16.47 -3.87 13.47
C ILE A 69 -17.30 -2.90 12.61
N ALA A 70 -18.46 -3.35 12.11
CA ALA A 70 -19.47 -2.48 11.46
C ALA A 70 -20.70 -2.22 12.36
N ALA A 71 -20.66 -2.59 13.65
CA ALA A 71 -21.80 -2.42 14.56
C ALA A 71 -21.32 -1.93 15.93
N GLY A 72 -21.01 -0.65 16.02
CA GLY A 72 -20.69 0.06 17.26
C GLY A 72 -21.50 1.34 17.38
N LEU A 73 -22.82 1.18 17.56
CA LEU A 73 -23.68 1.97 18.46
C LEU A 73 -23.47 3.51 18.37
N GLY A 74 -24.31 4.24 17.65
CA GLY A 74 -25.74 4.31 17.96
C GLY A 74 -26.01 5.05 19.28
N SER A 75 -25.22 6.07 19.62
CA SER A 75 -25.47 6.96 20.77
C SER A 75 -25.87 8.35 20.29
N LEU A 76 -27.17 8.51 20.05
CA LEU A 76 -27.98 9.58 20.63
C LEU A 76 -27.26 10.93 20.81
N GLY A 77 -27.07 11.67 19.71
CA GLY A 77 -26.87 13.12 19.72
C GLY A 77 -28.14 13.84 20.17
N ALA A 78 -28.55 13.60 21.42
CA ALA A 78 -29.70 14.17 22.11
C ALA A 78 -29.49 15.65 22.52
N TRP A 79 -28.86 16.47 21.66
CA TRP A 79 -28.64 17.89 21.88
C TRP A 79 -28.76 18.66 20.57
N MET A 80 -29.98 18.90 20.06
CA MET A 80 -30.18 20.00 19.09
C MET A 80 -31.61 20.52 18.88
N LEU A 81 -32.56 20.30 19.80
CA LEU A 81 -33.79 21.11 19.78
C LEU A 81 -34.53 21.16 21.14
N THR A 82 -34.01 21.96 22.07
CA THR A 82 -34.75 22.62 23.15
C THR A 82 -33.91 23.78 23.67
#